data_AF-A0A7J8DZ45-F1
#
_entry.id   AF-A0A7J8DZ45-F1
#
_cell.length_a   1.000
_cell.length_b   1.000
_cell.length_c   1.000
_cell.angle_alpha   90.00
_cell.angle_beta   90.00
_cell.angle_gamma   90.00
#
_symmetry.space_group_name_H-M   'P 1'
#
loop_
_entity.id
_entity.type
_entity.pdbx_description
1 polymer ?
#
loop_
_entity_poly.entity_id
_entity_poly.type
_entity_poly.pdbx_seq_one_letter_code
_entity_poly.pdbx_strand_id
1 'polypeptide(L)'
;MESMLKSEEERLSIQNFSKLLNDNTFHMSLLACALEVVMATYSRSTSQNLDTGTDLSFPWILNVFNLKAFDFYKVIESFIKAEANLTRDMIKHLERCEHRIMESLAWLSNSPLFDLIKQVKDREGPADHLESACTLNLSLQNNHTAADMYLSPVRSPKKKGSTTRVNSTANAESQATSAFQTQKPLKSTCLSLFYKKVYRLAYLRLNTLCARLLSDHPELEHIIWTLFQHTLQNEYELMRDRHLDQIMMCSMYGICKVKNIDLKFKIIVTAYKDLPHAVQEVGDLPW
;
A
#
# COMPACT_ATOMS: atom_id res chain seq x y z
N MET A 1 15.83 -13.96 -5.73
CA MET A 1 16.16 -14.07 -4.28
C MET A 1 17.62 -13.75 -4.03
N GLU A 2 18.56 -14.47 -4.65
CA GLU A 2 20.01 -14.24 -4.47
C GLU A 2 20.42 -12.77 -4.70
N SER A 3 20.00 -12.18 -5.83
CA SER A 3 20.26 -10.77 -6.15
C SER A 3 19.77 -9.81 -5.04
N MET A 4 18.54 -10.03 -4.53
CA MET A 4 17.99 -9.22 -3.43
C MET A 4 18.81 -9.36 -2.14
N LEU A 5 19.28 -10.57 -1.81
CA LEU A 5 20.07 -10.80 -0.60
C LEU A 5 21.46 -10.17 -0.71
N LYS A 6 22.10 -10.22 -1.88
CA LYS A 6 23.38 -9.54 -2.14
C LYS A 6 23.25 -8.03 -1.96
N SER A 7 22.21 -7.42 -2.54
CA SER A 7 21.95 -5.99 -2.34
C SER A 7 21.64 -5.64 -0.87
N GLU A 8 20.97 -6.52 -0.13
CA GLU A 8 20.73 -6.31 1.31
C GLU A 8 21.99 -6.48 2.16
N GLU A 9 22.87 -7.42 1.80
CA GLU A 9 24.18 -7.62 2.45
C GLU A 9 25.04 -6.37 2.29
N GLU A 10 25.10 -5.82 1.08
CA GLU A 10 25.81 -4.57 0.79
C GLU A 10 25.22 -3.36 1.53
N ARG A 11 23.88 -3.29 1.64
CA ARG A 11 23.17 -2.18 2.28
C ARG A 11 23.33 -2.17 3.80
N LEU A 12 23.25 -3.35 4.43
CA LEU A 12 23.19 -3.49 5.89
C LEU A 12 24.53 -3.90 6.51
N SER A 13 25.51 -4.32 5.70
CA SER A 13 26.78 -4.90 6.17
C SER A 13 26.58 -6.07 7.13
N ILE A 14 25.52 -6.85 6.92
CA ILE A 14 25.10 -8.00 7.74
C ILE A 14 24.83 -9.17 6.81
N GLN A 15 25.25 -10.38 7.22
CA GLN A 15 25.02 -11.63 6.47
C GLN A 15 23.83 -12.45 7.02
N ASN A 16 23.34 -12.13 8.21
CA ASN A 16 22.28 -12.89 8.85
C ASN A 16 20.88 -12.37 8.44
N PHE A 17 20.31 -13.00 7.42
CA PHE A 17 18.94 -12.76 6.97
C PHE A 17 17.94 -13.79 7.47
N SER A 18 18.25 -14.53 8.53
CA SER A 18 17.45 -15.67 9.00
C SER A 18 15.97 -15.30 9.23
N LYS A 19 15.69 -14.12 9.80
CA LYS A 19 14.28 -13.69 10.02
C LYS A 19 13.52 -13.48 8.71
N LEU A 20 14.16 -12.95 7.67
CA LEU A 20 13.55 -12.75 6.36
C LEU A 20 13.42 -14.08 5.60
N LEU A 21 14.47 -14.91 5.67
CA LEU A 21 14.52 -16.21 5.01
C LEU A 21 13.61 -17.27 5.64
N ASN A 22 13.16 -17.05 6.88
CA ASN A 22 12.13 -17.88 7.51
C ASN A 22 10.72 -17.27 7.41
N ASP A 23 10.55 -16.14 6.71
CA ASP A 23 9.24 -15.52 6.49
C ASP A 23 8.55 -16.18 5.27
N ASN A 24 7.53 -16.99 5.54
CA ASN A 24 6.78 -17.67 4.49
C ASN A 24 6.07 -16.69 3.54
N THR A 25 5.57 -15.57 4.05
CA THR A 25 4.87 -14.57 3.23
C THR A 25 5.82 -13.92 2.23
N PHE A 26 7.05 -13.61 2.64
CA PHE A 26 8.10 -13.12 1.76
C PHE A 26 8.38 -14.09 0.60
N HIS A 27 8.56 -15.38 0.90
CA HIS A 27 8.80 -16.41 -0.12
C HIS A 27 7.63 -16.56 -1.09
N MET A 28 6.41 -16.63 -0.56
CA MET A 28 5.20 -16.77 -1.37
C MET A 28 4.97 -15.54 -2.26
N SER A 29 5.20 -14.33 -1.74
CA SER A 29 5.14 -13.11 -2.54
C SER A 29 6.21 -13.07 -3.62
N LEU A 30 7.45 -13.44 -3.30
CA LEU A 30 8.54 -13.44 -4.27
C LEU A 30 8.30 -14.46 -5.38
N LEU A 31 7.83 -15.66 -5.03
CA LEU A 31 7.48 -16.70 -5.99
C LEU A 31 6.27 -16.29 -6.85
N ALA A 32 5.23 -15.73 -6.24
CA ALA A 32 4.07 -15.21 -6.98
C ALA A 32 4.49 -14.08 -7.93
N CYS A 33 5.41 -13.20 -7.54
CA CYS A 33 5.89 -12.11 -8.39
C CYS A 33 6.70 -12.64 -9.58
N ALA A 34 7.56 -13.63 -9.37
CA ALA A 34 8.28 -14.30 -10.45
C ALA A 34 7.32 -15.01 -11.43
N LEU A 35 6.31 -15.71 -10.90
CA LEU A 35 5.30 -16.38 -11.72
C LEU A 35 4.42 -15.38 -12.46
N GLU A 36 4.04 -14.26 -11.86
CA GLU A 36 3.26 -13.22 -12.54
C GLU A 36 3.99 -12.72 -13.79
N VAL A 37 5.31 -12.50 -13.72
CA VAL A 37 6.11 -12.12 -14.90
C VAL A 37 6.06 -13.22 -15.97
N VAL A 38 6.25 -14.48 -15.59
CA VAL A 38 6.15 -15.62 -16.52
C VAL A 38 4.75 -15.66 -17.15
N MET A 39 3.69 -15.66 -16.35
CA MET A 39 2.31 -15.71 -16.82
C MET A 39 1.97 -14.53 -17.74
N ALA A 40 2.40 -13.31 -17.42
CA ALA A 40 2.17 -12.14 -18.26
C ALA A 40 2.87 -12.24 -19.62
N THR A 41 4.07 -12.82 -19.67
CA THR A 41 4.82 -13.02 -20.92
C THR A 41 4.19 -14.05 -21.84
N TYR A 42 3.70 -15.17 -21.27
CA TYR A 42 3.02 -16.21 -22.04
C TYR A 42 1.57 -15.86 -22.38
N SER A 43 0.86 -15.11 -21.52
CA SER A 43 -0.53 -14.70 -21.79
C SER A 43 -0.63 -13.83 -23.05
N ARG A 44 0.40 -13.02 -23.33
CA ARG A 44 0.48 -12.21 -24.56
C ARG A 44 0.68 -13.05 -25.82
N SER A 45 1.24 -14.25 -25.69
CA SER A 45 1.44 -15.22 -26.78
C SER A 45 0.29 -16.24 -26.89
N THR A 46 -0.38 -16.54 -25.77
CA THR A 46 -1.41 -17.58 -25.65
C THR A 46 -2.81 -17.04 -25.98
N SER A 47 -3.05 -15.73 -25.81
CA SER A 47 -4.30 -15.07 -26.20
C SER A 47 -4.58 -15.09 -27.70
N GLN A 48 -3.60 -15.45 -28.54
CA GLN A 48 -3.81 -15.67 -29.97
C GLN A 48 -4.26 -17.10 -30.33
N ASN A 49 -4.17 -18.07 -29.41
CA ASN A 49 -4.33 -19.49 -29.72
C ASN A 49 -5.32 -20.24 -28.80
N LEU A 50 -5.92 -19.59 -27.80
CA LEU A 50 -6.71 -20.29 -26.79
C LEU A 50 -8.10 -19.63 -26.59
N ASP A 51 -9.12 -20.22 -27.20
CA ASP A 51 -10.55 -19.90 -27.02
C ASP A 51 -11.12 -20.34 -25.65
N THR A 52 -10.30 -20.92 -24.76
CA THR A 52 -10.75 -21.25 -23.40
C THR A 52 -10.60 -20.03 -22.51
N GLY A 53 -11.71 -19.41 -22.13
CA GLY A 53 -11.83 -18.17 -21.33
C GLY A 53 -11.26 -18.18 -19.91
N THR A 54 -10.06 -18.73 -19.71
CA THR A 54 -9.33 -18.63 -18.45
C THR A 54 -8.41 -17.41 -18.54
N ASP A 55 -8.86 -16.28 -17.99
CA ASP A 55 -8.00 -15.11 -17.83
C ASP A 55 -7.00 -15.39 -16.70
N LEU A 56 -5.72 -15.57 -17.08
CA LEU A 56 -4.61 -15.80 -16.17
C LEU A 56 -3.94 -14.50 -15.73
N SER A 57 -4.55 -13.35 -16.06
CA SER A 57 -4.03 -12.05 -15.65
C SER A 57 -4.12 -11.86 -14.14
N PHE A 58 -3.23 -11.03 -13.61
CA PHE A 58 -3.36 -10.51 -12.25
C PHE A 58 -4.81 -10.07 -11.97
N PRO A 59 -5.43 -10.39 -10.82
CA PRO A 59 -4.84 -10.95 -9.61
C PRO A 59 -4.96 -12.48 -9.51
N TRP A 60 -5.11 -13.21 -10.62
CA TRP A 60 -5.28 -14.67 -10.61
C TRP A 60 -4.23 -15.38 -9.73
N ILE A 61 -2.96 -14.97 -9.86
CA ILE A 61 -1.85 -15.56 -9.10
C ILE A 61 -2.02 -15.42 -7.59
N LEU A 62 -2.66 -14.36 -7.11
CA LEU A 62 -2.91 -14.17 -5.67
C LEU A 62 -3.85 -15.23 -5.12
N ASN A 63 -4.85 -15.64 -5.91
CA ASN A 63 -5.80 -16.69 -5.51
C ASN A 63 -5.12 -18.06 -5.46
N VAL A 64 -4.24 -18.35 -6.43
CA VAL A 64 -3.48 -19.62 -6.49
C VAL A 64 -2.63 -19.82 -5.24
N PHE A 65 -1.95 -18.76 -4.80
CA PHE A 65 -1.06 -18.79 -3.63
C PHE A 65 -1.79 -18.51 -2.30
N ASN A 66 -3.10 -18.22 -2.32
CA ASN A 66 -3.85 -17.68 -1.18
C ASN A 66 -3.12 -16.49 -0.52
N LEU A 67 -2.55 -15.62 -1.36
CA LEU A 67 -1.71 -14.50 -0.97
C LEU A 67 -2.52 -13.20 -0.96
N LYS A 68 -2.36 -12.38 0.09
CA LYS A 68 -3.01 -11.07 0.15
C LYS A 68 -2.31 -10.07 -0.74
N ALA A 69 -3.09 -9.25 -1.45
CA ALA A 69 -2.57 -8.21 -2.34
C ALA A 69 -1.62 -7.23 -1.65
N PHE A 70 -1.94 -6.84 -0.41
CA PHE A 70 -1.08 -5.96 0.39
C PHE A 70 0.28 -6.59 0.74
N ASP A 71 0.34 -7.92 0.89
CA ASP A 71 1.60 -8.62 1.09
C ASP A 71 2.40 -8.71 -0.22
N PHE A 72 1.76 -9.09 -1.32
CA PHE A 72 2.39 -9.11 -2.65
C PHE A 72 3.00 -7.74 -3.02
N TYR A 73 2.29 -6.63 -2.78
CA TYR A 73 2.76 -5.27 -3.03
C TYR A 73 4.17 -5.01 -2.48
N LYS A 74 4.50 -5.54 -1.29
CA LYS A 74 5.77 -5.28 -0.60
C LYS A 74 6.99 -5.79 -1.38
N VAL A 75 6.83 -6.73 -2.30
CA VAL A 75 7.96 -7.30 -3.06
C VAL A 75 8.19 -6.63 -4.40
N ILE A 76 7.18 -5.99 -5.00
CA ILE A 76 7.19 -5.57 -6.41
C ILE A 76 8.39 -4.67 -6.74
N GLU A 77 8.57 -3.58 -6.01
CA GLU A 77 9.65 -2.62 -6.29
C GLU A 77 11.04 -3.24 -6.11
N SER A 78 11.23 -4.06 -5.06
CA SER A 78 12.52 -4.74 -4.86
C SER A 78 12.77 -5.84 -5.89
N PHE A 79 11.72 -6.49 -6.39
CA PHE A 79 11.83 -7.45 -7.49
C PHE A 79 12.29 -6.76 -8.77
N ILE A 80 11.67 -5.64 -9.14
CA ILE A 80 12.05 -4.83 -10.31
C ILE A 80 13.51 -4.37 -10.21
N LYS A 81 13.93 -3.90 -9.03
CA LYS A 81 15.33 -3.45 -8.80
C LYS A 81 16.34 -4.60 -8.86
N ALA A 82 15.96 -5.80 -8.43
CA ALA A 82 16.88 -6.93 -8.32
C ALA A 82 17.05 -7.71 -9.63
N GLU A 83 16.09 -7.66 -10.55
CA GLU A 83 16.16 -8.36 -11.84
C GLU A 83 16.43 -7.37 -12.98
N ALA A 84 17.70 -7.24 -13.36
CA ALA A 84 18.15 -6.31 -14.40
C ALA A 84 17.67 -6.68 -15.81
N ASN A 85 17.27 -7.93 -16.05
CA ASN A 85 16.88 -8.41 -17.38
C ASN A 85 15.37 -8.25 -17.67
N LEU A 86 14.60 -7.63 -16.78
CA LEU A 86 13.19 -7.36 -17.06
C LEU A 86 13.05 -6.41 -18.24
N THR A 87 12.22 -6.80 -19.21
CA THR A 87 11.87 -5.92 -20.32
C THR A 87 11.01 -4.75 -19.84
N ARG A 88 11.02 -3.63 -20.59
CA ARG A 88 10.19 -2.46 -20.27
C ARG A 88 8.70 -2.79 -20.11
N ASP A 89 8.20 -3.74 -20.90
CA ASP A 89 6.79 -4.15 -20.84
C ASP A 89 6.49 -4.97 -19.58
N MET A 90 7.42 -5.83 -19.13
CA MET A 90 7.29 -6.55 -17.85
C MET A 90 7.32 -5.58 -16.65
N ILE A 91 8.20 -4.57 -16.69
CA ILE A 91 8.27 -3.54 -15.64
C ILE A 91 6.93 -2.78 -15.57
N LYS A 92 6.43 -2.30 -16.71
CA LYS A 92 5.12 -1.62 -16.78
C LYS A 92 3.97 -2.49 -16.28
N HIS A 93 4.01 -3.80 -16.56
CA HIS A 93 3.01 -4.75 -16.07
C HIS A 93 3.03 -4.85 -14.54
N LEU A 94 4.21 -5.00 -13.94
CA LEU A 94 4.37 -5.03 -12.49
C LEU A 94 3.98 -3.71 -11.83
N GLU A 95 4.33 -2.56 -12.43
CA GLU A 95 3.86 -1.24 -11.99
C GLU A 95 2.33 -1.13 -12.07
N ARG A 96 1.69 -1.69 -13.11
CA ARG A 96 0.22 -1.73 -13.19
C ARG A 96 -0.38 -2.63 -12.12
N CYS A 97 0.23 -3.77 -11.81
CA CYS A 97 -0.19 -4.62 -10.69
C CYS A 97 -0.10 -3.83 -9.36
N GLU A 98 0.99 -3.11 -9.15
CA GLU A 98 1.17 -2.24 -7.98
C GLU A 98 0.06 -1.18 -7.87
N HIS A 99 -0.24 -0.48 -8.96
CA HIS A 99 -1.34 0.49 -9.00
C HIS A 99 -2.69 -0.16 -8.69
N ARG A 100 -2.98 -1.36 -9.24
CA ARG A 100 -4.23 -2.10 -8.97
C ARG A 100 -4.38 -2.47 -7.50
N ILE A 101 -3.26 -2.79 -6.84
CA ILE A 101 -3.26 -3.06 -5.41
C ILE A 101 -3.59 -1.80 -4.61
N MET A 102 -2.94 -0.68 -4.94
CA MET A 102 -3.13 0.59 -4.25
C MET A 102 -4.52 1.20 -4.47
N GLU A 103 -5.13 0.98 -5.64
CA GLU A 103 -6.43 1.56 -5.97
C GLU A 103 -7.62 0.75 -5.44
N SER A 104 -7.48 -0.56 -5.19
CA SER A 104 -8.61 -1.39 -4.70
C SER A 104 -8.21 -2.64 -3.93
N LEU A 105 -7.28 -3.47 -4.42
CA LEU A 105 -7.10 -4.82 -3.87
C LEU A 105 -6.56 -4.84 -2.43
N ALA A 106 -5.73 -3.86 -2.06
CA ALA A 106 -5.27 -3.71 -0.68
C ALA A 106 -6.39 -3.24 0.28
N TRP A 107 -7.50 -2.74 -0.25
CA TRP A 107 -8.64 -2.21 0.51
C TRP A 107 -9.82 -3.19 0.59
N LEU A 108 -9.64 -4.44 0.14
CA LEU A 108 -10.63 -5.50 0.35
C LEU A 108 -10.76 -5.83 1.84
N SER A 109 -11.96 -6.18 2.28
CA SER A 109 -12.30 -6.40 3.69
C SER A 109 -11.41 -7.41 4.43
N ASN A 110 -10.83 -8.37 3.71
CA ASN A 110 -9.94 -9.40 4.25
C ASN A 110 -8.44 -9.04 4.17
N SER A 111 -8.12 -7.77 3.90
CA SER A 111 -6.75 -7.29 3.75
C SER A 111 -6.09 -7.00 5.10
N PRO A 112 -4.80 -7.40 5.29
CA PRO A 112 -4.04 -7.07 6.49
C PRO A 112 -3.73 -5.57 6.63
N LEU A 113 -4.03 -4.75 5.61
CA LEU A 113 -3.91 -3.30 5.67
C LEU A 113 -4.75 -2.70 6.80
N PHE A 114 -6.00 -3.14 6.99
CA PHE A 114 -6.90 -2.57 8.00
C PHE A 114 -6.40 -2.84 9.42
N ASP A 115 -5.90 -4.05 9.67
CA ASP A 115 -5.29 -4.39 10.97
C ASP A 115 -4.06 -3.52 11.25
N LEU A 116 -3.26 -3.24 10.23
CA LEU A 116 -2.09 -2.39 10.33
C LEU A 116 -2.46 -0.93 10.60
N ILE A 117 -3.46 -0.38 9.91
CA ILE A 117 -3.97 0.98 10.16
C ILE A 117 -4.50 1.09 11.59
N LYS A 118 -5.33 0.14 12.01
CA LYS A 118 -5.91 0.10 13.36
C LYS A 118 -4.82 0.03 14.43
N GLN A 119 -3.83 -0.84 14.25
CA GLN A 119 -2.70 -0.95 15.19
C GLN A 119 -1.92 0.36 15.31
N VAL A 120 -1.73 1.10 14.23
CA VAL A 120 -1.04 2.40 14.27
C VAL A 120 -1.90 3.45 14.95
N LYS A 121 -3.19 3.54 14.63
CA LYS A 121 -4.13 4.49 15.28
C LYS A 121 -4.28 4.24 16.79
N ASP A 122 -4.35 2.97 17.21
CA ASP A 122 -4.45 2.61 18.63
C ASP A 122 -3.19 3.02 19.44
N ARG A 123 -2.05 3.24 18.77
CA ARG A 123 -0.79 3.69 19.40
C ARG A 123 -0.63 5.21 19.41
N GLU A 124 -1.36 5.93 18.57
CA GLU A 124 -1.40 7.40 18.58
C GLU A 124 -2.28 7.83 19.76
N GLY A 125 -1.65 8.16 20.89
CA GLY A 125 -2.37 8.66 22.07
C GLY A 125 -2.97 10.05 21.86
N PRO A 126 -3.80 10.55 22.80
CA PRO A 126 -4.50 11.85 22.66
C PRO A 126 -3.59 13.07 22.44
N ALA A 127 -2.31 12.98 22.78
CA ALA A 127 -1.35 14.09 22.70
C ALA A 127 -0.70 14.26 21.31
N ASP A 128 -0.74 13.26 20.43
CA ASP A 128 -0.09 13.30 19.11
C ASP A 128 -1.04 13.77 17.98
N HIS A 129 -2.31 13.99 18.31
CA HIS A 129 -3.38 14.30 17.33
C HIS A 129 -3.23 15.66 16.64
N LEU A 130 -2.43 16.58 17.22
CA LEU A 130 -2.21 17.92 16.64
C LEU A 130 -1.11 17.93 15.55
N GLU A 131 -0.23 16.92 15.52
CA GLU A 131 0.86 16.80 14.53
C GLU A 131 0.64 15.68 13.50
N SER A 132 -0.28 14.74 13.74
CA SER A 132 -0.55 13.60 12.83
C SER A 132 -1.10 14.04 11.45
N ALA A 133 -1.77 15.19 11.40
CA ALA A 133 -2.25 15.78 10.13
C ALA A 133 -1.12 16.22 9.18
N CYS A 134 0.11 16.45 9.69
CA CYS A 134 1.22 16.99 8.91
C CYS A 134 2.38 15.99 8.67
N THR A 135 2.43 14.84 9.35
CA THR A 135 3.66 14.01 9.38
C THR A 135 3.76 12.89 8.32
N LEU A 136 2.83 12.82 7.35
CA LEU A 136 3.10 12.10 6.09
C LEU A 136 3.95 12.94 5.11
N ASN A 137 4.20 14.21 5.42
CA ASN A 137 5.31 14.97 4.85
C ASN A 137 6.61 14.59 5.57
N LEU A 138 7.16 13.39 5.31
CA LEU A 138 8.49 13.05 5.78
C LEU A 138 9.34 12.37 4.70
N SER A 139 10.48 13.02 4.45
CA SER A 139 11.73 12.54 3.83
C SER A 139 11.60 11.66 2.57
N LEU A 140 12.13 12.19 1.46
CA LEU A 140 12.34 11.54 0.17
C LEU A 140 13.35 10.37 0.19
N GLN A 141 13.74 9.82 1.35
CA GLN A 141 14.65 8.68 1.38
C GLN A 141 13.96 7.43 0.81
N ASN A 142 14.20 7.21 -0.48
CA ASN A 142 13.66 6.14 -1.32
C ASN A 142 14.38 4.79 -1.11
N ASN A 143 15.02 4.60 0.04
CA ASN A 143 15.95 3.49 0.28
C ASN A 143 15.29 2.28 0.97
N HIS A 144 13.96 2.26 1.02
CA HIS A 144 13.24 1.16 1.66
C HIS A 144 13.13 -0.04 0.73
N THR A 145 13.34 -1.24 1.29
CA THR A 145 13.31 -2.49 0.54
C THR A 145 12.21 -3.42 1.04
N ALA A 146 11.95 -4.49 0.30
CA ALA A 146 11.05 -5.57 0.73
C ALA A 146 11.43 -6.08 2.12
N ALA A 147 12.73 -6.23 2.40
CA ALA A 147 13.22 -6.65 3.71
C ALA A 147 12.72 -5.73 4.84
N ASP A 148 12.77 -4.41 4.67
CA ASP A 148 12.28 -3.46 5.66
C ASP A 148 10.77 -3.61 5.93
N MET A 149 9.99 -3.91 4.87
CA MET A 149 8.55 -4.07 4.96
C MET A 149 8.13 -5.41 5.60
N TYR A 150 8.78 -6.51 5.26
CA TYR A 150 8.51 -7.84 5.85
C TYR A 150 9.03 -7.98 7.27
N LEU A 151 10.16 -7.33 7.60
CA LEU A 151 10.73 -7.38 8.94
C LEU A 151 10.10 -6.38 9.92
N SER A 152 9.25 -5.48 9.43
CA SER A 152 8.58 -4.44 10.22
C SER A 152 7.82 -5.05 11.41
N PRO A 153 7.90 -4.50 12.64
CA PRO A 153 7.31 -5.12 13.81
C PRO A 153 5.77 -5.12 13.80
N VAL A 154 5.14 -6.15 13.25
CA VAL A 154 3.72 -6.43 13.50
C VAL A 154 3.62 -7.18 14.83
N ARG A 155 3.52 -6.45 15.95
CA ARG A 155 3.19 -7.12 17.23
C ARG A 155 1.75 -7.60 17.13
N SER A 156 1.55 -8.92 17.11
CA SER A 156 0.25 -9.53 17.38
C SER A 156 -0.20 -9.18 18.82
N PRO A 157 -1.50 -8.97 19.06
CA PRO A 157 -1.99 -8.78 20.42
C PRO A 157 -1.88 -10.13 21.14
N LYS A 158 -0.79 -10.35 21.89
CA LYS A 158 -0.73 -11.48 22.82
C LYS A 158 -1.89 -11.34 23.80
N LYS A 159 -2.78 -12.35 23.79
CA LYS A 159 -3.74 -12.66 24.86
C LYS A 159 -3.08 -12.39 26.22
N LYS A 160 -3.75 -11.60 27.07
CA LYS A 160 -3.44 -11.52 28.51
C LYS A 160 -3.55 -12.93 29.10
N GLY A 161 -2.42 -13.64 29.15
CA GLY A 161 -2.26 -14.88 29.89
C GLY A 161 -2.04 -14.54 31.36
N SER A 162 -3.00 -14.95 32.18
CA SER A 162 -3.03 -14.84 33.62
C SER A 162 -1.70 -15.22 34.28
N THR A 163 -1.27 -14.37 35.20
CA THR A 163 -0.24 -14.62 36.22
C THR A 163 -0.47 -15.93 36.96
N THR A 164 0.53 -16.79 37.02
CA THR A 164 0.74 -17.67 38.18
C THR A 164 2.20 -17.58 38.59
N ARG A 165 2.43 -16.99 39.77
CA ARG A 165 3.73 -16.89 40.44
C ARG A 165 4.08 -18.25 41.04
N VAL A 166 5.31 -18.72 40.85
CA VAL A 166 5.97 -19.61 41.81
C VAL A 166 7.39 -19.09 42.02
N ASN A 167 7.69 -18.79 43.28
CA ASN A 167 8.97 -18.30 43.77
C ASN A 167 10.02 -19.43 43.76
N SER A 168 11.27 -19.09 43.47
CA SER A 168 12.44 -19.69 44.11
C SER A 168 13.59 -18.68 44.15
N THR A 169 14.10 -18.50 45.36
CA THR A 169 15.11 -17.54 45.82
C THR A 169 16.53 -18.04 45.60
N ALA A 170 17.46 -17.17 45.17
CA ALA A 170 18.63 -16.72 45.96
C ALA A 170 19.77 -16.13 45.09
N ASN A 171 20.04 -14.84 45.33
CA ASN A 171 21.32 -14.10 45.39
C ASN A 171 22.35 -14.13 44.23
N ALA A 172 22.54 -12.95 43.60
CA ALA A 172 23.75 -12.13 43.80
C ALA A 172 23.56 -10.71 43.24
N GLU A 173 23.88 -9.72 44.07
CA GLU A 173 23.79 -8.28 43.80
C GLU A 173 24.87 -7.79 42.84
N SER A 174 24.48 -6.96 41.87
CA SER A 174 25.33 -5.92 41.29
C SER A 174 24.43 -4.84 40.71
N GLN A 175 24.37 -3.68 41.38
CA GLN A 175 23.69 -2.49 40.93
C GLN A 175 24.41 -1.90 39.72
N ALA A 176 23.68 -1.70 38.62
CA ALA A 176 23.95 -0.63 37.68
C ALA A 176 22.62 -0.04 37.22
N THR A 177 22.54 1.26 37.35
CA THR A 177 21.39 2.16 37.24
C THR A 177 20.93 2.38 35.79
N SER A 178 19.59 2.45 35.64
CA SER A 178 18.83 3.29 34.70
C SER A 178 19.15 3.28 33.20
N ALA A 179 18.20 2.75 32.42
CA ALA A 179 17.60 3.48 31.29
C ALA A 179 16.23 2.90 30.96
N PHE A 180 15.17 3.51 31.52
CA PHE A 180 13.84 3.46 30.91
C PHE A 180 13.95 4.14 29.54
N GLN A 181 14.19 3.37 28.48
CA GLN A 181 13.97 3.86 27.13
C GLN A 181 12.46 3.98 26.94
N THR A 182 11.96 5.21 27.09
CA THR A 182 10.69 5.66 26.52
C THR A 182 10.70 5.34 25.03
N GLN A 183 10.13 4.20 24.63
CA GLN A 183 9.99 3.83 23.24
C GLN A 183 9.04 4.82 22.58
N LYS A 184 9.59 5.77 21.80
CA LYS A 184 8.81 6.56 20.83
C LYS A 184 7.95 5.60 19.99
N PRO A 185 6.70 5.94 19.68
CA PRO A 185 5.85 5.05 18.88
C PRO A 185 6.53 4.78 17.54
N LEU A 186 6.99 3.54 17.36
CA LEU A 186 7.57 3.06 16.11
C LEU A 186 6.47 3.09 15.05
N LYS A 187 6.47 4.15 14.22
CA LYS A 187 5.62 4.27 13.02
C LYS A 187 5.91 3.07 12.11
N SER A 188 4.86 2.41 11.61
CA SER A 188 5.05 1.30 10.68
C SER A 188 5.64 1.81 9.37
N THR A 189 6.90 1.46 9.09
CA THR A 189 7.60 1.79 7.84
C THR A 189 6.80 1.31 6.61
N CYS A 190 6.22 0.11 6.70
CA CYS A 190 5.41 -0.45 5.63
C CYS A 190 4.15 0.40 5.35
N LEU A 191 3.43 0.80 6.40
CA LEU A 191 2.23 1.62 6.26
C LEU A 191 2.54 3.01 5.69
N SER A 192 3.61 3.66 6.18
CA SER A 192 4.01 4.98 5.68
C SER A 192 4.39 4.95 4.20
N LEU A 193 5.07 3.89 3.75
CA LEU A 193 5.44 3.75 2.35
C LEU A 193 4.23 3.49 1.47
N PHE A 194 3.31 2.64 1.92
CA PHE A 194 2.07 2.38 1.22
C PHE A 194 1.25 3.67 1.02
N TYR A 195 1.00 4.42 2.10
CA TYR A 195 0.27 5.70 1.99
C TYR A 195 0.99 6.73 1.12
N LYS A 196 2.33 6.81 1.19
CA LYS A 196 3.12 7.69 0.30
C LYS A 196 2.88 7.38 -1.17
N LYS A 197 2.86 6.10 -1.56
CA LYS A 197 2.58 5.71 -2.94
C LYS A 197 1.11 5.89 -3.32
N VAL A 198 0.17 5.56 -2.44
CA VAL A 198 -1.28 5.81 -2.64
C VAL A 198 -1.54 7.29 -2.88
N TYR A 199 -0.96 8.19 -2.07
CA TYR A 199 -1.13 9.63 -2.23
C TYR A 199 -0.56 10.16 -3.54
N ARG A 200 0.63 9.67 -3.93
CA ARG A 200 1.20 10.02 -5.23
C ARG A 200 0.27 9.60 -6.37
N LEU A 201 -0.23 8.36 -6.36
CA LEU A 201 -1.15 7.86 -7.37
C LEU A 201 -2.45 8.67 -7.40
N ALA A 202 -3.05 8.88 -6.24
CA ALA A 202 -4.29 9.63 -6.06
C ALA A 202 -4.17 11.07 -6.58
N TYR A 203 -3.10 11.77 -6.21
CA TYR A 203 -2.88 13.15 -6.61
C TYR A 203 -2.63 13.27 -8.12
N LEU A 204 -1.86 12.37 -8.73
CA LEU A 204 -1.63 12.39 -10.18
C LEU A 204 -2.94 12.23 -10.97
N ARG A 205 -3.84 11.35 -10.53
CA ARG A 205 -5.16 11.17 -11.15
C ARG A 205 -6.05 12.39 -10.93
N LEU A 206 -6.08 12.92 -9.71
CA LEU A 206 -6.83 14.12 -9.38
C LEU A 206 -6.39 15.30 -10.23
N ASN A 207 -5.08 15.57 -10.27
CA ASN A 207 -4.50 16.65 -11.05
C ASN A 207 -4.87 16.55 -12.54
N THR A 208 -4.86 15.34 -13.11
CA THR A 208 -5.27 15.11 -14.50
C THR A 208 -6.74 15.51 -14.73
N LEU A 209 -7.64 15.15 -13.82
CA LEU A 209 -9.05 15.53 -13.93
C LEU A 209 -9.29 17.02 -13.65
N CYS A 210 -8.61 17.61 -12.66
CA CYS A 210 -8.69 19.03 -12.35
C CYS A 210 -8.20 19.88 -13.54
N ALA A 211 -7.06 19.53 -14.13
CA ALA A 211 -6.54 20.23 -15.31
C ALA A 211 -7.51 20.22 -16.50
N ARG A 212 -8.34 19.17 -16.61
CA ARG A 212 -9.33 19.02 -17.69
C ARG A 212 -10.68 19.67 -17.38
N LEU A 213 -11.15 19.58 -16.14
CA LEU A 213 -12.53 19.94 -15.75
C LEU A 213 -12.62 21.27 -15.00
N LEU A 214 -11.53 21.72 -14.39
CA LEU A 214 -11.48 22.83 -13.44
C LEU A 214 -10.33 23.81 -13.79
N SER A 215 -10.01 23.96 -15.08
CA SER A 215 -8.96 24.88 -15.55
C SER A 215 -9.22 26.34 -15.14
N ASP A 216 -10.51 26.72 -15.05
CA ASP A 216 -10.94 28.08 -14.67
C ASP A 216 -10.92 28.30 -13.14
N HIS A 217 -10.70 27.25 -12.37
CA HIS A 217 -10.73 27.25 -10.90
C HIS A 217 -9.52 26.48 -10.29
N PRO A 218 -8.27 26.87 -10.60
CA PRO A 218 -7.07 26.14 -10.19
C PRO A 218 -6.90 26.03 -8.67
N GLU A 219 -7.48 26.95 -7.90
CA GLU A 219 -7.46 26.93 -6.44
C GLU A 219 -8.21 25.72 -5.84
N LEU A 220 -9.16 25.13 -6.59
CA LEU A 220 -9.95 24.02 -6.10
C LEU A 220 -9.15 22.73 -6.00
N GLU A 221 -8.11 22.54 -6.81
CA GLU A 221 -7.31 21.32 -6.81
C GLU A 221 -6.73 21.02 -5.42
N HIS A 222 -6.12 22.02 -4.78
CA HIS A 222 -5.56 21.87 -3.44
C HIS A 222 -6.64 21.59 -2.37
N ILE A 223 -7.82 22.20 -2.51
CA ILE A 223 -8.93 22.03 -1.58
C ILE A 223 -9.52 20.61 -1.71
N ILE A 224 -9.72 20.14 -2.94
CA ILE A 224 -10.14 18.76 -3.24
C ILE A 224 -9.10 17.77 -2.74
N TRP A 225 -7.82 18.03 -2.99
CA TRP A 225 -6.73 17.19 -2.49
C TRP A 225 -6.76 17.09 -0.96
N THR A 226 -6.97 18.21 -0.26
CA THR A 226 -7.07 18.23 1.20
C THR A 226 -8.20 17.33 1.71
N LEU A 227 -9.40 17.44 1.12
CA LEU A 227 -10.53 16.56 1.45
C LEU A 227 -10.21 15.09 1.15
N PHE A 228 -9.66 14.82 -0.03
CA PHE A 228 -9.40 13.46 -0.48
C PHE A 228 -8.33 12.78 0.40
N GLN A 229 -7.21 13.45 0.64
CA GLN A 229 -6.16 12.99 1.54
C GLN A 229 -6.70 12.75 2.97
N HIS A 230 -7.45 13.71 3.51
CA HIS A 230 -8.05 13.58 4.84
C HIS A 230 -8.98 12.37 4.92
N THR A 231 -9.77 12.12 3.87
CA THR A 231 -10.67 10.97 3.78
C THR A 231 -9.88 9.65 3.81
N LEU A 232 -8.79 9.55 3.03
CA LEU A 232 -7.95 8.35 2.99
C LEU A 232 -7.21 8.07 4.32
N GLN A 233 -6.86 9.12 5.06
CA GLN A 233 -6.12 9.01 6.33
C GLN A 233 -7.05 8.74 7.52
N ASN A 234 -8.14 9.49 7.61
CA ASN A 234 -8.99 9.55 8.80
C ASN A 234 -10.22 8.65 8.65
N GLU A 235 -10.86 8.71 7.49
CA GLU A 235 -12.07 7.96 7.14
C GLU A 235 -11.74 6.75 6.25
N TYR A 236 -10.62 6.08 6.51
CA TYR A 236 -10.10 4.95 5.69
C TYR A 236 -11.07 3.77 5.56
N GLU A 237 -12.03 3.62 6.47
CA GLU A 237 -13.12 2.64 6.37
C GLU A 237 -13.99 2.88 5.13
N LEU A 238 -14.04 4.11 4.60
CA LEU A 238 -14.70 4.40 3.33
C LEU A 238 -14.02 3.75 2.12
N MET A 239 -12.75 3.35 2.22
CA MET A 239 -12.08 2.60 1.16
C MET A 239 -12.40 1.10 1.17
N ARG A 240 -12.99 0.58 2.25
CA ARG A 240 -13.30 -0.85 2.40
C ARG A 240 -14.19 -1.34 1.27
N ASP A 241 -13.69 -2.31 0.51
CA ASP A 241 -14.34 -2.90 -0.67
C ASP A 241 -14.73 -1.86 -1.73
N ARG A 242 -14.01 -0.73 -1.79
CA ARG A 242 -14.24 0.35 -2.74
C ARG A 242 -12.97 0.67 -3.54
N HIS A 243 -13.15 1.51 -4.55
CA HIS A 243 -12.07 1.95 -5.43
C HIS A 243 -11.61 3.37 -5.08
N LEU A 244 -10.31 3.61 -5.13
CA LEU A 244 -9.68 4.91 -4.86
C LEU A 244 -10.31 6.03 -5.68
N ASP A 245 -10.56 5.77 -6.97
CA ASP A 245 -11.12 6.75 -7.88
C ASP A 245 -12.58 7.12 -7.56
N GLN A 246 -13.34 6.26 -6.86
CA GLN A 246 -14.68 6.63 -6.38
C GLN A 246 -14.57 7.74 -5.33
N ILE A 247 -13.64 7.58 -4.37
CA ILE A 247 -13.39 8.59 -3.34
C ILE A 247 -12.85 9.89 -3.97
N MET A 248 -12.00 9.79 -4.99
CA MET A 248 -11.52 10.93 -5.77
C MET A 248 -12.68 11.71 -6.41
N MET A 249 -13.53 11.03 -7.20
CA MET A 249 -14.66 11.67 -7.90
C MET A 249 -15.68 12.26 -6.91
N CYS A 250 -15.97 11.57 -5.81
CA CYS A 250 -16.83 12.09 -4.74
C CYS A 250 -16.21 13.33 -4.07
N SER A 251 -14.90 13.36 -3.85
CA SER A 251 -14.20 14.52 -3.28
C SER A 251 -14.27 15.73 -4.23
N MET A 252 -14.06 15.51 -5.53
CA MET A 252 -14.21 16.55 -6.55
C MET A 252 -15.62 17.14 -6.55
N TYR A 253 -16.64 16.26 -6.63
CA TYR A 253 -18.04 16.68 -6.65
C TYR A 253 -18.42 17.42 -5.37
N GLY A 254 -18.04 16.89 -4.20
CA GLY A 254 -18.35 17.47 -2.90
C GLY A 254 -17.81 18.89 -2.74
N ILE A 255 -16.53 19.11 -3.07
CA ILE A 255 -15.92 20.44 -2.99
C ILE A 255 -16.54 21.43 -3.99
N CYS A 256 -16.74 21.01 -5.25
CA CYS A 256 -17.37 21.89 -6.25
C CYS A 256 -18.76 22.32 -5.81
N LYS A 257 -19.55 21.39 -5.24
CA LYS A 257 -20.90 21.67 -4.75
C LYS A 257 -20.91 22.71 -3.62
N VAL A 258 -20.02 22.59 -2.63
CA VAL A 258 -19.95 23.58 -1.52
C VAL A 258 -19.34 24.92 -1.95
N LYS A 259 -18.57 24.95 -3.04
CA LYS A 259 -18.02 26.16 -3.65
C LYS A 259 -18.94 26.78 -4.71
N ASN A 260 -20.16 26.25 -4.88
CA ASN A 260 -21.14 26.71 -5.87
C ASN A 260 -20.63 26.65 -7.32
N ILE A 261 -19.79 25.67 -7.63
CA ILE A 261 -19.34 25.35 -8.99
C ILE A 261 -20.24 24.26 -9.56
N ASP A 262 -20.88 24.51 -10.71
CA ASP A 262 -21.75 23.53 -11.39
C ASP A 262 -20.92 22.44 -12.08
N LEU A 263 -20.38 21.51 -11.29
CA LEU A 263 -19.72 20.31 -11.77
C LEU A 263 -20.60 19.08 -11.53
N LYS A 264 -21.33 18.66 -12.56
CA LYS A 264 -22.22 17.49 -12.49
C LYS A 264 -21.42 16.19 -12.49
N PHE A 265 -21.88 15.21 -11.71
CA PHE A 265 -21.21 13.90 -11.63
C PHE A 265 -21.05 13.21 -12.99
N LYS A 266 -22.04 13.35 -13.89
CA LYS A 266 -21.95 12.85 -15.27
C LYS A 266 -20.73 13.40 -16.03
N ILE A 267 -20.37 14.67 -15.81
CA ILE A 267 -19.21 15.29 -16.45
C ILE A 267 -17.92 14.68 -15.90
N ILE A 268 -17.85 14.51 -14.57
CA ILE A 268 -16.71 13.87 -13.89
C ILE A 268 -16.50 12.45 -14.41
N VAL A 269 -17.55 11.62 -14.42
CA VAL A 269 -17.48 10.23 -14.91
C VAL A 269 -17.08 10.17 -16.38
N THR A 270 -17.60 11.07 -17.21
CA THR A 270 -17.25 11.12 -18.64
C THR A 270 -15.76 11.39 -18.83
N ALA A 271 -15.19 12.38 -18.11
CA ALA A 271 -13.77 12.66 -18.18
C ALA A 271 -12.90 11.56 -17.54
N TYR A 272 -13.40 10.92 -16.49
CA TYR A 272 -12.75 9.79 -15.83
C TYR A 272 -12.53 8.62 -16.78
N LYS A 273 -13.51 8.30 -17.64
CA LYS A 273 -13.41 7.20 -18.61
C LYS A 273 -12.23 7.33 -19.60
N ASP A 274 -11.70 8.54 -19.79
CA ASP A 274 -10.54 8.78 -20.64
C ASP A 274 -9.18 8.65 -19.91
N LEU A 275 -9.18 8.40 -18.59
CA LEU A 275 -7.92 8.17 -17.87
C LEU A 275 -7.31 6.82 -18.29
N PRO A 276 -5.98 6.73 -18.49
CA PRO A 276 -5.30 5.51 -18.96
C PRO A 276 -5.49 4.25 -18.09
N HIS A 277 -6.02 4.41 -16.87
CA HIS A 277 -6.19 3.34 -15.89
C HIS A 277 -7.65 3.17 -15.44
N ALA A 278 -8.59 3.92 -16.02
CA ALA A 278 -10.01 3.80 -15.70
C ALA A 278 -10.51 2.41 -16.11
N VAL A 279 -11.00 1.66 -15.12
CA VAL A 279 -11.73 0.42 -15.36
C VAL A 279 -13.18 0.81 -15.62
N GLN A 280 -13.77 0.36 -16.74
CA GLN A 280 -15.17 0.70 -17.09
C GLN A 280 -16.15 0.40 -15.95
N GLU A 281 -15.95 -0.70 -15.21
CA GLU A 281 -16.76 -1.11 -14.05
C GLU A 281 -16.87 -0.04 -12.95
N VAL A 282 -15.86 0.82 -12.77
CA VAL A 282 -15.87 1.87 -11.75
C VAL A 282 -16.84 3.01 -12.12
N GLY A 283 -17.03 3.25 -13.43
CA GLY A 283 -17.90 4.30 -13.96
C GLY A 283 -19.35 3.86 -14.21
N ASP A 284 -19.64 2.55 -14.12
CA ASP A 284 -20.95 1.97 -14.47
C ASP A 284 -21.79 1.61 -13.23
N LEU A 285 -21.31 1.91 -12.02
CA LEU A 285 -22.13 1.82 -10.82
C LEU A 285 -23.32 2.80 -10.91
N PRO A 286 -24.56 2.33 -10.68
CA PRO A 286 -25.72 3.21 -10.63
C PRO A 286 -25.59 4.09 -9.38
N TRP A 287 -25.28 5.37 -9.59
CA TRP A 287 -25.33 6.42 -8.57
C TRP A 287 -26.60 7.25 -8.74
#